data_AF-A0A2J6RU79-F1
#
_entry.id   AF-A0A2J6RU79-F1
#
_cell.length_a   1.000
_cell.length_b   1.000
_cell.length_c   1.000
_cell.angle_alpha   90.00
_cell.angle_beta   90.00
_cell.angle_gamma   90.00
#
_symmetry.space_group_name_H-M   'P 1'
#
loop_
_entity.id
_entity.type
_entity.pdbx_description
1 polymer ?
#
loop_
_entity_poly.entity_id
_entity_poly.type
_entity_poly.pdbx_seq_one_letter_code
_entity_poly.pdbx_strand_id
1 'polypeptide(L)'
;MPPWTAKSSPLHWEPFSDHPISEKLAAMKAAIDSGADPNELDHPTKNGKRRPELSIGRPLHYAIDTRFDHSRRHENLPVVELLLQHGADPRLEGMEFTKSPIDEIKSDLENPDSKLLSQKNVAFFRAAMEIMQKKANELDELEKKKI
;
A
#
# COMPACT_ATOMS: atom_id res chain seq x y z
N MET A 1 4.06 -12.18 -16.70
CA MET A 1 4.15 -12.29 -15.23
C MET A 1 5.61 -12.53 -14.84
N PRO A 2 6.22 -11.69 -13.98
CA PRO A 2 7.56 -11.92 -13.46
C PRO A 2 7.65 -13.22 -12.63
N PRO A 3 8.81 -13.91 -12.62
CA PRO A 3 8.95 -15.27 -12.06
C PRO A 3 8.79 -15.40 -10.53
N TRP A 4 8.51 -14.31 -9.80
CA TRP A 4 8.28 -14.29 -8.35
C TRP A 4 6.79 -14.13 -7.96
N THR A 5 5.86 -14.15 -8.92
CA THR A 5 4.45 -13.77 -8.73
C THR A 5 3.46 -14.92 -8.48
N ALA A 6 3.88 -16.18 -8.54
CA ALA A 6 2.93 -17.31 -8.59
C ALA A 6 2.08 -17.54 -7.32
N LYS A 7 2.24 -16.75 -6.26
CA LYS A 7 1.46 -16.88 -5.00
C LYS A 7 1.07 -15.57 -4.29
N SER A 8 1.46 -14.40 -4.79
CA SER A 8 1.12 -13.14 -4.10
C SER A 8 -0.29 -12.67 -4.47
N SER A 9 -1.07 -12.25 -3.46
CA SER A 9 -2.42 -11.74 -3.64
C SER A 9 -2.45 -10.55 -4.61
N PRO A 10 -3.52 -10.39 -5.42
CA PRO A 10 -3.75 -9.16 -6.20
C PRO A 10 -3.58 -7.88 -5.40
N LEU A 11 -3.83 -7.93 -4.08
CA LEU A 11 -3.69 -6.78 -3.20
C LEU A 11 -2.24 -6.26 -3.08
N HIS A 12 -1.25 -7.12 -3.28
CA HIS A 12 0.16 -6.72 -3.25
C HIS A 12 0.63 -6.30 -4.64
N TRP A 13 0.32 -7.02 -5.72
CA TRP A 13 0.96 -6.74 -7.01
C TRP A 13 0.21 -5.77 -7.94
N GLU A 14 -1.12 -5.64 -7.86
CA GLU A 14 -1.87 -4.70 -8.72
C GLU A 14 -1.49 -3.22 -8.52
N PRO A 15 -1.14 -2.75 -7.30
CA PRO A 15 -0.56 -1.41 -7.15
C PRO A 15 0.64 -1.14 -8.08
N PHE A 16 1.43 -2.18 -8.40
CA PHE A 16 2.58 -2.12 -9.30
C PHE A 16 2.31 -2.46 -10.76
N SER A 17 1.14 -2.99 -11.09
CA SER A 17 0.85 -3.36 -12.46
C SER A 17 0.76 -2.11 -13.36
N ASP A 18 1.04 -2.29 -14.65
CA ASP A 18 0.79 -1.27 -15.67
C ASP A 18 -0.68 -1.25 -16.11
N HIS A 19 -1.55 -2.02 -15.44
CA HIS A 19 -2.96 -2.08 -15.77
C HIS A 19 -3.64 -0.70 -15.56
N PRO A 20 -4.67 -0.36 -16.35
CA PRO A 20 -5.54 0.77 -16.07
C PRO A 20 -6.09 0.72 -14.64
N ILE A 21 -6.28 1.89 -14.02
CA ILE A 21 -6.76 1.99 -12.63
C ILE A 21 -8.08 1.22 -12.41
N SER A 22 -8.97 1.19 -13.41
CA SER A 22 -10.22 0.43 -13.35
C SER A 22 -10.01 -1.08 -13.24
N GLU A 23 -9.02 -1.62 -13.95
CA GLU A 23 -8.66 -3.05 -13.92
C GLU A 23 -7.99 -3.42 -12.60
N LYS A 24 -7.07 -2.58 -12.11
CA LYS A 24 -6.47 -2.74 -10.78
C LYS A 24 -7.55 -2.83 -9.69
N LEU A 25 -8.48 -1.87 -9.68
CA LEU A 25 -9.56 -1.83 -8.71
C LEU A 25 -10.47 -3.06 -8.83
N ALA A 26 -10.81 -3.49 -10.04
CA ALA A 26 -11.64 -4.67 -10.26
C ALA A 26 -10.97 -5.95 -9.72
N ALA A 27 -9.68 -6.14 -10.00
CA ALA A 27 -8.91 -7.29 -9.55
C ALA A 27 -8.74 -7.30 -8.02
N MET A 28 -8.38 -6.16 -7.43
CA MET A 28 -8.22 -6.03 -5.97
C MET A 28 -9.56 -6.22 -5.25
N LYS A 29 -10.64 -5.65 -5.78
CA LYS A 29 -11.98 -5.85 -5.22
C LYS A 29 -12.40 -7.32 -5.29
N ALA A 30 -12.17 -7.99 -6.42
CA ALA A 30 -12.47 -9.41 -6.55
C ALA A 30 -11.67 -10.28 -5.55
N ALA A 31 -10.41 -9.90 -5.27
CA ALA A 31 -9.61 -10.58 -4.26
C ALA A 31 -10.18 -10.40 -2.84
N ILE A 32 -10.56 -9.18 -2.47
CA ILE A 32 -11.21 -8.89 -1.17
C ILE A 32 -12.53 -9.63 -1.05
N ASP A 33 -13.36 -9.60 -2.09
CA ASP A 33 -14.64 -10.31 -2.16
C ASP A 33 -14.45 -11.84 -2.04
N SER A 34 -13.27 -12.36 -2.39
CA SER A 34 -12.89 -13.77 -2.24
C SER A 34 -12.23 -14.08 -0.89
N GLY A 35 -12.13 -13.11 0.02
CA GLY A 35 -11.59 -13.28 1.38
C GLY A 35 -10.12 -12.89 1.55
N ALA A 36 -9.49 -12.21 0.58
CA ALA A 36 -8.15 -11.66 0.79
C ALA A 36 -8.18 -10.57 1.88
N ASP A 37 -7.27 -10.67 2.84
CA ASP A 37 -7.16 -9.71 3.94
C ASP A 37 -6.36 -8.47 3.49
N PRO A 38 -6.94 -7.25 3.52
CA PRO A 38 -6.23 -6.03 3.13
C PRO A 38 -5.11 -5.63 4.11
N ASN A 39 -5.00 -6.31 5.25
CA ASN A 39 -3.87 -6.20 6.17
C ASN A 39 -2.84 -7.31 6.00
N GLU A 40 -3.01 -8.28 5.10
CA GLU A 40 -2.09 -9.42 4.99
C GLU A 40 -0.66 -8.96 4.66
N LEU A 41 0.32 -9.42 5.44
CA LEU A 41 1.74 -9.18 5.12
C LEU A 41 2.14 -10.02 3.91
N ASP A 42 2.82 -9.42 2.93
CA ASP A 42 3.37 -10.18 1.81
C ASP A 42 4.42 -11.17 2.30
N HIS A 43 4.40 -12.35 1.71
CA HIS A 43 5.33 -13.44 1.98
C HIS A 43 5.93 -13.93 0.66
N PRO A 44 6.65 -13.07 -0.07
CA PRO A 44 7.08 -13.39 -1.41
C PRO A 44 8.01 -14.60 -1.38
N THR A 45 7.86 -15.47 -2.37
CA THR A 45 8.69 -16.68 -2.50
C THR A 45 9.43 -16.67 -3.84
N LYS A 46 10.69 -17.12 -3.84
CA LYS A 46 11.49 -17.35 -5.05
C LYS A 46 11.97 -18.80 -5.04
N ASN A 47 11.60 -19.56 -6.08
CA ASN A 47 11.86 -21.00 -6.18
C ASN A 47 11.33 -21.78 -4.95
N GLY A 48 10.14 -21.43 -4.47
CA GLY A 48 9.50 -22.08 -3.32
C GLY A 48 10.07 -21.72 -1.95
N LYS A 49 11.08 -20.83 -1.87
CA LYS A 49 11.66 -20.35 -0.61
C LYS A 49 11.18 -18.94 -0.30
N ARG A 50 10.82 -18.67 0.97
CA ARG A 50 10.47 -17.31 1.45
C ARG A 50 11.64 -16.36 1.23
N ARG A 51 11.33 -15.16 0.75
CA ARG A 51 12.28 -14.08 0.44
C ARG A 51 11.81 -12.77 1.07
N PRO A 52 11.92 -12.62 2.41
CA PRO A 52 11.48 -11.42 3.11
C PRO A 52 12.05 -10.12 2.52
N GLU A 53 13.25 -10.18 1.96
CA GLU A 53 13.94 -9.06 1.32
C GLU A 53 13.23 -8.50 0.08
N LEU A 54 12.29 -9.26 -0.49
CA LEU A 54 11.46 -8.83 -1.62
C LEU A 54 10.09 -8.28 -1.17
N SER A 55 9.77 -8.37 0.11
CA SER A 55 8.50 -7.88 0.66
C SER A 55 8.57 -6.39 0.91
N ILE A 56 7.53 -5.69 0.48
CA ILE A 56 7.35 -4.27 0.75
C ILE A 56 6.48 -4.07 1.99
N GLY A 57 5.68 -5.06 2.37
CA GLY A 57 4.84 -5.01 3.57
C GLY A 57 3.42 -5.46 3.28
N ARG A 58 2.45 -4.64 3.65
CA ARG A 58 1.01 -4.88 3.48
C ARG A 58 0.51 -4.17 2.23
N PRO A 59 -0.68 -4.50 1.69
CA PRO A 59 -1.23 -3.86 0.49
C PRO A 59 -1.13 -2.33 0.47
N LEU A 60 -1.31 -1.66 1.62
CA LEU A 60 -1.12 -0.21 1.72
C LEU A 60 0.32 0.25 1.45
N HIS A 61 1.35 -0.47 1.90
CA HIS A 61 2.74 -0.19 1.56
C HIS A 61 2.96 -0.24 0.05
N TYR A 62 2.40 -1.26 -0.62
CA TYR A 62 2.51 -1.42 -2.07
C TYR A 62 1.82 -0.26 -2.83
N ALA A 63 0.71 0.25 -2.30
CA ALA A 63 -0.01 1.38 -2.90
C ALA A 63 0.78 2.70 -2.90
N ILE A 64 1.70 2.87 -1.96
CA ILE A 64 2.47 4.12 -1.76
C ILE A 64 3.97 3.99 -2.09
N ASP A 65 4.46 2.77 -2.32
CA ASP A 65 5.87 2.44 -2.40
C ASP A 65 6.66 3.27 -3.41
N THR A 66 7.82 3.77 -2.98
CA THR A 66 8.66 4.68 -3.76
C THR A 66 9.83 4.05 -4.51
N ARG A 67 10.15 2.79 -4.20
CA ARG A 67 11.41 2.14 -4.58
C ARG A 67 11.49 1.73 -6.04
N PHE A 68 10.34 1.57 -6.70
CA PHE A 68 10.28 1.22 -8.11
C PHE A 68 9.87 2.42 -8.97
N ASP A 69 10.58 2.61 -10.08
CA ASP A 69 10.33 3.68 -11.06
C ASP A 69 9.06 3.35 -11.87
N HIS A 70 7.92 3.78 -11.34
CA HIS A 70 6.63 3.61 -11.99
C HIS A 70 6.00 4.98 -12.24
N SER A 71 5.97 5.35 -13.53
CA SER A 71 5.44 6.62 -14.03
C SER A 71 3.99 6.95 -13.64
N ARG A 72 3.24 5.97 -13.10
CA ARG A 72 1.80 6.08 -12.80
C ARG A 72 1.42 5.89 -11.33
N ARG A 73 2.37 5.90 -10.39
CA ARG A 73 2.05 5.76 -8.95
C ARG A 73 1.01 6.76 -8.45
N HIS A 74 1.10 8.02 -8.90
CA HIS A 74 0.16 9.07 -8.52
C HIS A 74 -1.30 8.75 -8.90
N GLU A 75 -1.54 7.75 -9.74
CA GLU A 75 -2.87 7.23 -10.09
C GLU A 75 -3.41 6.21 -9.07
N ASN A 76 -2.61 5.75 -8.10
CA ASN A 76 -3.00 4.75 -7.09
C ASN A 76 -3.84 5.34 -5.93
N LEU A 77 -4.22 6.61 -5.95
CA LEU A 77 -5.08 7.17 -4.88
C LEU A 77 -6.39 6.37 -4.68
N PRO A 78 -7.11 5.96 -5.73
CA PRO A 78 -8.28 5.09 -5.60
C PRO A 78 -7.96 3.71 -5.02
N VAL A 79 -6.74 3.20 -5.22
CA VAL A 79 -6.28 1.94 -4.61
C VAL A 79 -6.13 2.10 -3.09
N VAL A 80 -5.53 3.22 -2.65
CA VAL A 80 -5.45 3.55 -1.22
C VAL A 80 -6.85 3.64 -0.62
N GLU A 81 -7.76 4.36 -1.26
CA GLU A 81 -9.16 4.47 -0.81
C GLU A 81 -9.85 3.12 -0.70
N LEU A 82 -9.73 2.26 -1.72
CA LEU A 82 -10.31 0.91 -1.72
C LEU A 82 -9.80 0.10 -0.51
N LEU A 83 -8.49 0.06 -0.30
CA LEU A 83 -7.90 -0.68 0.81
C LEU A 83 -8.40 -0.19 2.17
N LEU A 84 -8.42 1.13 2.39
CA LEU A 84 -8.91 1.73 3.65
C LEU A 84 -10.41 1.48 3.87
N GLN A 85 -11.23 1.52 2.81
CA GLN A 85 -12.66 1.22 2.86
C GLN A 85 -12.92 -0.23 3.28
N HIS A 86 -12.05 -1.15 2.87
CA HIS A 86 -12.15 -2.57 3.19
C HIS A 86 -11.42 -2.98 4.48
N GLY A 87 -10.93 -2.01 5.27
CA GLY A 87 -10.40 -2.28 6.60
C GLY A 87 -8.88 -2.41 6.68
N ALA A 88 -8.15 -1.99 5.65
CA ALA A 88 -6.71 -1.78 5.79
C ALA A 88 -6.43 -0.75 6.90
N ASP A 89 -5.54 -1.09 7.83
CA ASP A 89 -5.12 -0.22 8.91
C ASP A 89 -3.79 0.47 8.53
N PRO A 90 -3.80 1.79 8.30
CA PRO A 90 -2.63 2.53 7.87
C PRO A 90 -1.61 2.77 8.98
N ARG A 91 -1.88 2.35 10.22
CA ARG A 91 -0.97 2.40 11.36
C ARG A 91 -0.07 1.16 11.45
N LEU A 92 -0.42 0.08 10.72
CA LEU A 92 0.31 -1.17 10.81
C LEU A 92 1.65 -1.08 10.07
N GLU A 93 2.70 -1.51 10.76
CA GLU A 93 4.03 -1.67 10.18
C GLU A 93 4.07 -2.77 9.11
N GLY A 94 5.03 -2.63 8.20
CA GLY A 94 5.30 -3.60 7.14
C GLY A 94 6.13 -4.78 7.66
N MET A 95 6.99 -5.33 6.79
CA MET A 95 7.99 -6.32 7.21
C MET A 95 9.18 -5.63 7.89
N GLU A 96 9.93 -6.36 8.73
CA GLU A 96 11.16 -5.94 9.43
C GLU A 96 11.73 -4.55 9.04
N PHE A 97 11.71 -3.61 10.00
CA PHE A 97 12.19 -2.21 9.86
C PHE A 97 11.41 -1.30 8.91
N THR A 98 10.33 -1.79 8.29
CA THR A 98 9.40 -0.98 7.48
C THR A 98 8.40 -0.27 8.39
N LYS A 99 8.31 1.06 8.27
CA LYS A 99 7.40 1.87 9.08
C LYS A 99 5.93 1.62 8.68
N SER A 100 4.99 2.24 9.39
CA SER A 100 3.61 2.28 8.92
C SER A 100 3.50 3.08 7.60
N PRO A 101 2.49 2.83 6.75
CA PRO A 101 2.28 3.61 5.53
C PRO A 101 2.20 5.13 5.76
N ILE A 102 1.59 5.57 6.87
CA ILE A 102 1.55 6.99 7.25
C ILE A 102 2.94 7.53 7.54
N ASP A 103 3.72 6.78 8.34
CA ASP A 103 5.06 7.21 8.73
C ASP A 103 6.06 7.19 7.56
N GLU A 104 5.88 6.28 6.59
CA GLU A 104 6.65 6.29 5.34
C GLU A 104 6.38 7.55 4.53
N ILE A 105 5.11 7.86 4.25
CA ILE A 105 4.75 9.08 3.51
C ILE A 105 5.27 10.32 4.23
N LYS A 106 5.12 10.38 5.56
CA LYS A 106 5.61 11.50 6.37
C LYS A 106 7.11 11.67 6.22
N SER A 107 7.87 10.57 6.36
CA SER A 107 9.31 10.55 6.17
C SER A 107 9.71 11.02 4.77
N ASP A 108 8.99 10.58 3.74
CA ASP A 108 9.26 10.94 2.34
C ASP A 108 8.92 12.41 2.06
N LEU A 109 7.90 12.99 2.69
CA LEU A 109 7.55 14.41 2.55
C LEU A 109 8.50 15.33 3.33
N GLU A 110 9.07 14.86 4.45
CA GLU A 110 10.01 15.62 5.28
C GLU A 110 11.46 15.53 4.79
N ASN A 111 11.79 14.50 4.01
CA ASN A 111 13.14 14.29 3.48
C ASN A 111 13.56 15.44 2.54
N PRO A 112 14.73 16.08 2.71
CA PRO A 112 15.25 17.09 1.78
C PRO A 112 15.36 16.62 0.31
N ASP A 113 15.59 15.33 0.09
CA ASP A 113 15.66 14.70 -1.24
C ASP A 113 14.28 14.52 -1.88
N SER A 114 13.19 14.74 -1.13
CA SER A 114 11.82 14.82 -1.66
C SER A 114 11.65 15.88 -2.74
N LYS A 115 12.58 16.85 -2.83
CA LYS A 115 12.67 17.79 -3.95
C LYS A 115 12.86 17.11 -5.31
N LEU A 116 13.29 15.85 -5.33
CA LEU A 116 13.37 14.99 -6.52
C LEU A 116 12.02 14.34 -6.86
N LEU A 117 11.05 14.33 -5.94
CA LEU A 117 9.70 13.88 -6.25
C LEU A 117 9.03 14.88 -7.19
N SER A 118 8.39 14.35 -8.23
CA SER A 118 7.54 15.18 -9.08
C SER A 118 6.42 15.84 -8.26
N GLN A 119 5.94 17.01 -8.68
CA GLN A 119 4.80 17.67 -8.05
C GLN A 119 3.57 16.76 -7.95
N LYS A 120 3.38 15.87 -8.94
CA LYS A 120 2.32 14.86 -8.93
C LYS A 120 2.45 13.86 -7.78
N ASN A 121 3.66 13.39 -7.51
CA ASN A 121 3.91 12.47 -6.39
C ASN A 121 3.74 13.17 -5.04
N VAL A 122 4.18 14.42 -4.90
CA VAL A 122 3.95 15.21 -3.69
C VAL A 122 2.45 15.43 -3.45
N ALA A 123 1.69 15.76 -4.50
CA ALA A 123 0.23 15.91 -4.40
C ALA A 123 -0.45 14.59 -4.01
N PHE A 124 -0.05 13.49 -4.63
CA PHE A 124 -0.50 12.15 -4.29
C PHE A 124 -0.23 11.80 -2.82
N PHE A 125 1.00 11.98 -2.34
CA PHE A 125 1.36 11.69 -0.95
C PHE A 125 0.60 12.53 0.07
N ARG A 126 0.39 13.82 -0.21
CA ARG A 126 -0.44 14.66 0.66
C ARG A 126 -1.87 14.16 0.74
N ALA A 127 -2.47 13.82 -0.40
CA ALA A 127 -3.83 13.28 -0.45
C ALA A 127 -3.93 11.92 0.27
N ALA A 128 -3.00 11.00 -0.01
CA ALA A 128 -2.93 9.68 0.62
C ALA A 128 -2.74 9.79 2.14
N MET A 129 -1.85 10.69 2.60
CA MET A 129 -1.63 10.93 4.03
C MET A 129 -2.89 11.47 4.72
N GLU A 130 -3.61 12.39 4.09
CA GLU A 130 -4.85 12.95 4.65
C GLU A 130 -5.91 11.86 4.87
N ILE A 131 -6.17 11.02 3.85
CA ILE A 131 -7.17 9.94 3.96
C ILE A 131 -6.74 8.86 4.95
N MET A 132 -5.45 8.53 4.99
CA MET A 132 -4.91 7.55 5.95
C MET A 132 -4.98 8.08 7.39
N GLN A 133 -4.62 9.35 7.62
CA GLN A 133 -4.69 9.95 8.95
C GLN A 133 -6.12 10.02 9.46
N LYS A 134 -7.07 10.38 8.59
CA LYS A 134 -8.49 10.33 8.94
C LYS A 134 -8.90 8.92 9.36
N LYS A 135 -8.50 7.90 8.59
CA LYS A 135 -8.81 6.50 8.91
C LYS A 135 -8.16 6.05 10.22
N ALA A 136 -6.91 6.42 10.47
CA ALA A 136 -6.21 6.11 11.73
C ALA A 136 -6.96 6.71 12.94
N ASN A 137 -7.37 7.98 12.86
CA ASN A 137 -8.14 8.63 13.92
C ASN A 137 -9.50 7.94 14.13
N GLU A 138 -10.18 7.51 13.06
CA GLU A 138 -11.43 6.75 13.17
C GLU A 138 -11.22 5.42 13.93
N LEU A 139 -10.12 4.71 13.65
CA LEU A 139 -9.77 3.47 14.33
C LEU A 139 -9.45 3.70 15.81
N ASP A 140 -8.66 4.73 16.14
CA ASP A 140 -8.36 5.11 17.53
C ASP A 140 -9.63 5.40 18.33
N GLU A 141 -10.59 6.12 17.75
CA GLU A 141 -11.88 6.43 18.40
C GLU A 141 -12.76 5.18 18.57
N LEU A 142 -12.72 4.25 17.61
CA LEU A 142 -13.42 2.97 17.73
C LEU A 142 -12.80 2.08 18.81
N GLU A 143 -11.47 2.11 18.98
CA GLU A 143 -10.77 1.38 20.04
C GLU A 143 -11.09 1.95 21.42
N LYS A 144 -11.09 3.28 21.59
CA LYS A 144 -11.48 3.94 22.85
C LYS A 144 -12.90 3.60 23.31
N LYS A 145 -13.84 3.44 22.37
CA LYS A 145 -15.25 3.09 22.67
C LYS A 145 -15.45 1.63 23.06
N LYS A 146 -14.46 0.77 22.84
CA LYS A 146 -14.50 -0.66 23.20
C LYS A 146 -13.97 -0.93 24.61
N ILE A 147 -13.41 0.09 25.26
CA ILE A 147 -12.90 0.08 26.64
C ILE A 147 -13.97 0.64 27.57
#